data_AF-A0A9D6BM28-F1
#
_entry.id   AF-A0A9D6BM28-F1
#
_cell.length_a   1.000
_cell.length_b   1.000
_cell.length_c   1.000
_cell.angle_alpha   90.00
_cell.angle_beta   90.00
_cell.angle_gamma   90.00
#
_symmetry.space_group_name_H-M   'P 1'
#
loop_
_entity.id
_entity.type
_entity.pdbx_description
1 polymer ?
#
loop_
_entity_poly.entity_id
_entity_poly.type
_entity_poly.pdbx_seq_one_letter_code
_entity_poly.pdbx_strand_id
1 'polypeptide(L)'
;MTGFANPRPFAEWHEDRGDVLWFFSPVSEPPYCGSPLDCGRTMSIEIQIGFEQVELPTRDVGGWPWNQEDEVQLWWVPLPDANALQAQIDAIDAGQPIFDSSAAVGDAAISVLHRSLSAAQRKLLARLMPQPGTSADERRFVYSVQSRGAGLQSCAAFVARQMAISDDYHHPHEQGQRGYVRLTPLGDLIRKRISEDASRESM
;
A
#
# COMPACT_ATOMS: atom_id res chain seq x y z
N MET A 1 -4.57 17.58 -4.72
CA MET A 1 -3.17 17.47 -4.22
C MET A 1 -3.22 16.91 -2.80
N THR A 2 -3.28 15.59 -2.63
CA THR A 2 -3.07 14.95 -1.32
C THR A 2 -1.57 14.81 -1.13
N GLY A 3 -0.90 15.93 -0.82
CA GLY A 3 0.46 15.88 -0.30
C GLY A 3 0.43 15.12 1.03
N PHE A 4 1.41 14.25 1.26
CA PHE A 4 1.62 13.66 2.59
C PHE A 4 1.57 14.79 3.62
N ALA A 5 0.65 14.71 4.57
CA ALA A 5 0.50 15.77 5.55
C ALA A 5 1.75 15.77 6.43
N ASN A 6 2.47 16.90 6.44
CA ASN A 6 3.65 17.05 7.26
C ASN A 6 3.26 16.92 8.74
N PRO A 7 3.94 16.06 9.52
CA PRO A 7 3.78 16.01 10.97
C PRO A 7 3.96 17.39 11.61
N ARG A 8 3.13 17.68 12.61
CA ARG A 8 3.18 18.93 13.38
C ARG A 8 3.25 18.62 14.88
N PRO A 9 3.96 19.42 15.68
CA PRO A 9 4.00 19.22 17.13
C PRO A 9 2.65 19.51 17.78
N PHE A 10 2.41 18.95 18.98
CA PHE A 10 1.20 19.17 19.78
C PHE A 10 0.82 20.65 19.93
N ALA A 11 1.80 21.53 20.17
CA ALA A 11 1.58 22.96 20.37
C ALA A 11 0.94 23.69 19.17
N GLU A 12 0.97 23.08 17.97
CA GLU A 12 0.32 23.64 16.78
C GLU A 12 -1.13 23.15 16.58
N TRP A 13 -1.58 22.19 17.40
CA TRP A 13 -2.96 21.74 17.37
C TRP A 13 -3.88 22.76 18.05
N HIS A 14 -5.10 22.86 17.56
CA HIS A 14 -6.15 23.71 18.11
C HIS A 14 -7.51 23.05 17.84
N GLU A 15 -8.52 23.36 18.66
CA GLU A 15 -9.84 22.69 18.62
C GLU A 15 -10.52 22.75 17.24
N ASP A 16 -10.32 23.82 16.47
CA ASP A 16 -10.87 23.94 15.10
C ASP A 16 -10.30 22.89 14.11
N ARG A 17 -9.23 22.16 14.47
CA ARG A 17 -8.73 21.04 13.66
C ARG A 17 -9.61 19.80 13.77
N GLY A 18 -10.33 19.64 14.88
CA GLY A 18 -11.04 18.40 15.21
C GLY A 18 -10.09 17.22 15.40
N ASP A 19 -10.59 16.03 15.05
CA ASP A 19 -9.86 14.78 15.21
C ASP A 19 -8.66 14.67 14.26
N VAL A 20 -7.55 14.19 14.79
CA VAL A 20 -6.29 14.00 14.06
C VAL A 20 -5.64 12.67 14.47
N LEU A 21 -4.61 12.26 13.73
CA LEU A 21 -3.79 11.12 14.12
C LEU A 21 -2.60 11.61 14.94
N TRP A 22 -2.48 11.10 16.16
CA TRP A 22 -1.48 11.46 17.15
C TRP A 22 -0.46 10.34 17.34
N PHE A 23 0.82 10.66 17.44
CA PHE A 23 1.89 9.69 17.66
C PHE A 23 3.11 10.32 18.32
N PHE A 24 3.93 9.48 18.98
CA PHE A 24 5.26 9.89 19.46
C PHE A 24 6.28 9.93 18.33
N SER A 25 7.25 10.83 18.43
CA SER A 25 8.42 10.85 17.54
C SER A 25 9.69 10.54 18.34
N PRO A 26 10.39 9.41 18.07
CA PRO A 26 10.09 8.40 17.04
C PRO A 26 8.87 7.53 17.38
N VAL A 27 8.22 6.97 16.34
CA VAL A 27 7.02 6.13 16.50
C VAL A 27 7.38 4.81 17.16
N SER A 28 6.88 4.59 18.37
CA SER A 28 7.04 3.34 19.14
C SER A 28 5.75 2.52 19.24
N GLU A 29 4.59 3.17 19.12
CA GLU A 29 3.27 2.59 19.28
C GLU A 29 2.33 3.02 18.13
N PRO A 30 1.24 2.29 17.87
CA PRO A 30 0.25 2.71 16.88
C PRO A 30 -0.31 4.11 17.18
N PRO A 31 -0.55 4.94 16.14
CA PRO A 31 -1.14 6.26 16.34
C PRO A 31 -2.53 6.21 16.96
N TYR A 32 -2.83 7.14 17.86
CA TYR A 32 -4.17 7.38 18.38
C TYR A 32 -4.97 8.28 17.43
N CYS A 33 -6.25 7.99 17.25
CA CYS A 33 -7.16 8.82 16.46
C CYS A 33 -8.15 9.52 17.40
N GLY A 34 -8.17 10.86 17.37
CA GLY A 34 -9.06 11.65 18.22
C GLY A 34 -8.48 13.03 18.54
N SER A 35 -8.83 13.56 19.70
CA SER A 35 -8.40 14.88 20.16
C SER A 35 -8.13 14.92 21.67
N PRO A 36 -7.36 15.92 22.16
CA PRO A 36 -7.19 16.17 23.59
C PRO A 36 -8.50 16.47 24.35
N LEU A 37 -9.59 16.72 23.63
CA LEU A 37 -10.93 16.96 24.20
C LEU A 37 -11.71 15.67 24.46
N ASP A 38 -11.14 14.51 24.15
CA ASP A 38 -11.78 13.22 24.38
C ASP A 38 -11.83 12.90 25.88
N CYS A 39 -13.00 13.09 26.49
CA CYS A 39 -13.23 12.92 27.92
C CYS A 39 -13.43 11.46 28.38
N GLY A 40 -13.19 10.47 27.52
CA GLY A 40 -13.47 9.06 27.83
C GLY A 40 -14.95 8.77 28.06
N ARG A 41 -15.27 7.53 28.42
CA ARG A 41 -16.62 7.12 28.83
C ARG A 41 -16.51 6.14 29.99
N THR A 42 -17.24 6.44 31.05
CA THR A 42 -17.45 5.51 32.15
C THR A 42 -18.41 4.39 31.72
N MET A 43 -17.94 3.14 31.65
CA MET A 43 -18.72 1.97 31.24
C MET A 43 -18.81 0.91 32.34
N SER A 44 -20.00 0.36 32.56
CA SER A 44 -20.18 -0.91 33.26
C SER A 44 -20.09 -2.05 32.24
N ILE A 45 -19.40 -3.13 32.59
CA ILE A 45 -19.24 -4.29 31.72
C ILE A 45 -19.86 -5.49 32.43
N GLU A 46 -20.92 -6.02 31.84
CA GLU A 46 -21.54 -7.28 32.26
C GLU A 46 -21.00 -8.41 31.41
N ILE A 47 -20.38 -9.41 32.05
CA ILE A 47 -19.87 -10.60 31.37
C ILE A 47 -20.77 -11.78 31.74
N GLN A 48 -21.31 -12.44 30.72
CA GLN A 48 -22.03 -13.70 30.90
C GLN A 48 -21.15 -14.88 30.49
N ILE A 49 -20.91 -15.82 31.41
CA ILE A 49 -20.16 -17.06 31.16
C ILE A 49 -21.05 -18.24 31.52
N GLY A 50 -21.65 -18.88 30.51
CA GLY A 50 -22.64 -19.94 30.71
C GLY A 50 -23.93 -19.39 31.36
N PHE A 51 -24.22 -19.84 32.58
CA PHE A 51 -25.37 -19.39 33.38
C PHE A 51 -25.02 -18.34 34.45
N GLU A 52 -23.73 -18.01 34.61
CA GLU A 52 -23.28 -16.99 35.56
C GLU A 52 -23.19 -15.62 34.88
N GLN A 53 -23.74 -14.59 35.53
CA GLN A 53 -23.63 -13.19 35.13
C GLN A 53 -22.77 -12.47 36.17
N VAL A 54 -21.65 -11.92 35.72
CA VAL A 54 -20.72 -11.17 36.56
C VAL A 54 -20.70 -9.73 36.07
N GLU A 55 -21.12 -8.81 36.93
CA GLU A 55 -20.97 -7.38 36.69
C GLU A 55 -19.57 -6.94 37.16
N LEU A 56 -18.77 -6.43 36.23
CA LEU A 56 -17.49 -5.84 36.55
C LEU A 56 -17.68 -4.41 37.07
N PRO A 57 -16.81 -3.95 38.00
CA PRO A 57 -16.83 -2.57 38.44
C PRO A 57 -16.69 -1.62 37.24
N THR A 58 -17.42 -0.52 37.29
CA THR A 58 -17.38 0.51 36.26
C THR A 58 -15.96 0.98 36.03
N ARG A 59 -15.54 1.01 34.76
CA ARG A 59 -14.23 1.50 34.35
C ARG A 59 -14.39 2.66 33.40
N ASP A 60 -13.53 3.65 33.55
CA ASP A 60 -13.38 4.66 32.52
C ASP A 60 -12.65 4.04 31.33
N VAL A 61 -13.25 4.11 30.15
CA VAL A 61 -12.70 3.55 28.93
C VAL A 61 -12.65 4.62 27.85
N GLY A 62 -11.50 4.69 27.18
CA GLY A 62 -11.22 5.73 26.19
C GLY A 62 -10.75 7.04 26.81
N GLY A 63 -10.76 8.09 26.00
CA GLY A 63 -10.28 9.42 26.36
C GLY A 63 -8.86 9.69 25.88
N TRP A 64 -8.37 10.90 26.19
CA TRP A 64 -7.02 11.31 25.86
C TRP A 64 -6.00 10.43 26.62
N PRO A 65 -5.18 9.63 25.92
CA PRO A 65 -4.38 8.58 26.55
C PRO A 65 -3.07 9.10 27.19
N TRP A 66 -2.78 10.40 27.03
CA TRP A 66 -1.49 11.00 27.39
C TRP A 66 -1.63 12.07 28.46
N ASN A 67 -0.56 12.27 29.23
CA ASN A 67 -0.48 13.32 30.23
C ASN A 67 0.21 14.58 29.65
N GLN A 68 0.19 15.68 30.41
CA GLN A 68 0.85 16.93 30.01
C GLN A 68 2.35 16.78 29.74
N GLU A 69 3.02 15.86 30.44
CA GLU A 69 4.46 15.60 30.25
C GLU A 69 4.77 14.97 28.88
N ASP A 70 3.80 14.26 28.30
CA ASP A 70 3.94 13.58 27.02
C ASP A 70 3.78 14.55 25.84
N GLU A 71 3.09 15.69 26.03
CA GLU A 71 2.76 16.66 24.98
C GLU A 71 3.98 17.16 24.20
N VAL A 72 5.15 17.25 24.84
CA VAL A 72 6.40 17.70 24.20
C VAL A 72 6.93 16.71 23.16
N GLN A 73 6.53 15.46 23.24
CA GLN A 73 6.93 14.39 22.32
C GLN A 73 5.81 14.00 21.35
N LEU A 74 4.63 14.59 21.49
CA LEU A 74 3.47 14.30 20.66
C LEU A 74 3.46 15.11 19.37
N TRP A 75 3.19 14.40 18.29
CA TRP A 75 3.04 14.93 16.95
C TRP A 75 1.70 14.49 16.38
N TRP A 76 1.16 15.30 15.48
CA TRP A 76 -0.10 15.02 14.80
C TRP A 76 -0.02 15.20 13.30
N VAL A 77 -0.90 14.49 12.60
CA VAL A 77 -1.21 14.69 11.18
C VAL A 77 -2.72 14.73 11.00
N PRO A 78 -3.25 15.63 10.12
CA PRO A 78 -4.67 15.69 9.83
C PRO A 78 -5.18 14.36 9.29
N LEU A 79 -6.40 14.00 9.68
CA LEU A 79 -7.09 12.85 9.09
C LEU A 79 -7.31 13.06 7.59
N PRO A 80 -7.26 11.98 6.79
CA PRO A 80 -7.65 12.07 5.39
C PRO A 80 -9.15 12.41 5.30
N ASP A 81 -9.52 13.24 4.33
CA ASP A 81 -10.92 13.57 4.06
C ASP A 81 -11.66 12.33 3.54
N ALA A 82 -12.42 11.68 4.43
CA ALA A 82 -13.17 10.47 4.13
C ALA A 82 -14.24 10.71 3.06
N ASN A 83 -14.83 11.91 2.99
CA ASN A 83 -15.84 12.22 1.97
C ASN A 83 -15.18 12.35 0.59
N ALA A 84 -14.01 13.00 0.52
CA ALA A 84 -13.24 13.07 -0.72
C ALA A 84 -12.78 11.67 -1.17
N LEU A 85 -12.38 10.81 -0.23
CA LEU A 85 -12.04 9.42 -0.52
C LEU A 85 -13.26 8.63 -1.00
N GLN A 86 -14.42 8.76 -0.35
CA GLN A 86 -15.65 8.10 -0.77
C GLN A 86 -16.08 8.53 -2.17
N ALA A 87 -16.04 9.83 -2.46
CA ALA A 87 -16.35 10.35 -3.79
C ALA A 87 -15.39 9.81 -4.87
N GLN A 88 -14.13 9.57 -4.51
CA GLN A 88 -13.17 8.92 -5.41
C GLN A 88 -13.52 7.45 -5.64
N ILE A 89 -13.88 6.72 -4.60
CA ILE A 89 -14.32 5.31 -4.71
C ILE A 89 -15.57 5.23 -5.60
N ASP A 90 -16.56 6.08 -5.37
CA ASP A 90 -17.80 6.11 -6.15
C ASP A 90 -17.53 6.43 -7.63
N ALA A 91 -16.58 7.33 -7.91
CA ALA A 91 -16.16 7.65 -9.28
C ALA A 91 -15.50 6.45 -9.98
N ILE A 92 -14.70 5.67 -9.24
CA ILE A 92 -14.07 4.44 -9.75
C ILE A 92 -15.14 3.41 -10.08
N ASP A 93 -16.09 3.19 -9.17
CA ASP A 93 -17.18 2.24 -9.37
C ASP A 93 -18.10 2.65 -10.53
N ALA A 94 -18.25 3.96 -10.78
CA ALA A 94 -18.96 4.51 -11.93
C ALA A 94 -18.16 4.44 -13.25
N GLY A 95 -16.95 3.88 -13.25
CA GLY A 95 -16.12 3.72 -14.43
C GLY A 95 -15.47 5.01 -14.93
N GLN A 96 -15.40 6.05 -14.09
CA GLN A 96 -14.66 7.27 -14.42
C GLN A 96 -13.15 6.97 -14.40
N PRO A 97 -12.37 7.47 -15.38
CA PRO A 97 -10.94 7.25 -15.40
C PRO A 97 -10.26 7.89 -14.19
N ILE A 98 -9.43 7.10 -13.52
CA ILE A 98 -8.61 7.53 -12.40
C ILE A 98 -7.52 8.48 -12.93
N PHE A 99 -7.86 9.79 -12.87
CA PHE A 99 -6.98 10.96 -12.70
C PHE A 99 -6.20 11.58 -13.89
N ASP A 100 -6.09 12.91 -13.81
CA ASP A 100 -5.03 13.78 -14.39
C ASP A 100 -3.98 14.22 -13.31
N SER A 101 -4.12 13.75 -12.05
CA SER A 101 -3.14 13.94 -10.95
C SER A 101 -2.52 12.63 -10.39
N SER A 102 -2.85 11.46 -10.97
CA SER A 102 -2.28 10.15 -10.61
C SER A 102 -0.92 9.92 -11.24
N ALA A 103 -0.49 10.77 -12.18
CA ALA A 103 0.86 10.70 -12.72
C ALA A 103 1.91 10.81 -11.59
N ALA A 104 1.72 11.70 -10.61
CA ALA A 104 2.69 11.89 -9.53
C ALA A 104 2.65 10.79 -8.44
N VAL A 105 1.45 10.38 -8.00
CA VAL A 105 1.30 9.30 -7.00
C VAL A 105 1.59 7.94 -7.62
N GLY A 106 1.16 7.73 -8.86
CA GLY A 106 1.50 6.58 -9.69
C GLY A 106 3.00 6.49 -9.94
N ASP A 107 3.67 7.59 -10.32
CA ASP A 107 5.13 7.60 -10.48
C ASP A 107 5.86 7.35 -9.16
N ALA A 108 5.38 7.87 -8.04
CA ALA A 108 5.96 7.59 -6.72
C ALA A 108 5.82 6.11 -6.34
N ALA A 109 4.64 5.53 -6.53
CA ALA A 109 4.38 4.11 -6.28
C ALA A 109 5.20 3.20 -7.21
N ILE A 110 5.25 3.54 -8.51
CA ILE A 110 6.10 2.87 -9.51
C ILE A 110 7.57 2.98 -9.12
N SER A 111 8.03 4.14 -8.63
CA SER A 111 9.41 4.38 -8.19
C SER A 111 9.77 3.57 -6.94
N VAL A 112 8.86 3.46 -5.98
CA VAL A 112 9.04 2.60 -4.79
C VAL A 112 9.13 1.14 -5.20
N LEU A 113 8.22 0.67 -6.06
CA LEU A 113 8.25 -0.69 -6.59
C LEU A 113 9.54 -0.96 -7.37
N HIS A 114 9.96 -0.04 -8.24
CA HIS A 114 11.20 -0.10 -8.99
C HIS A 114 12.44 -0.29 -8.09
N ARG A 115 12.52 0.50 -7.00
CA ARG A 115 13.59 0.40 -6.00
C ARG A 115 13.54 -0.89 -5.19
N SER A 116 12.35 -1.44 -4.95
CA SER A 116 12.16 -2.68 -4.19
C SER A 116 12.58 -3.95 -4.96
N LEU A 117 12.72 -3.86 -6.29
CA LEU A 117 13.15 -4.97 -7.12
C LEU A 117 14.67 -5.19 -7.02
N SER A 118 15.12 -6.44 -7.09
CA SER A 118 16.54 -6.75 -7.22
C SER A 118 17.05 -6.42 -8.63
N ALA A 119 18.37 -6.27 -8.80
CA ALA A 119 18.96 -6.04 -10.12
C ALA A 119 18.63 -7.18 -11.11
N ALA A 120 18.58 -8.42 -10.63
CA ALA A 120 18.19 -9.58 -11.44
C ALA A 120 16.72 -9.51 -11.89
N GLN A 121 15.82 -9.08 -11.00
CA GLN A 121 14.40 -8.90 -11.31
C GLN A 121 14.17 -7.79 -12.33
N ARG A 122 14.83 -6.64 -12.18
CA ARG A 122 14.78 -5.55 -13.17
C ARG A 122 15.29 -6.01 -14.53
N LYS A 123 16.44 -6.71 -14.56
CA LYS A 123 17.02 -7.26 -15.79
C LYS A 123 16.11 -8.30 -16.45
N LEU A 124 15.38 -9.09 -15.67
CA LEU A 124 14.40 -10.04 -16.18
C LEU A 124 13.20 -9.32 -16.81
N LEU A 125 12.59 -8.36 -16.09
CA LEU A 125 11.48 -7.55 -16.61
C LEU A 125 11.85 -6.85 -17.91
N ALA A 126 13.02 -6.20 -17.96
CA ALA A 126 13.50 -5.49 -19.15
C ALA A 126 13.61 -6.40 -20.40
N ARG A 127 13.83 -7.71 -20.20
CA ARG A 127 14.02 -8.70 -21.27
C ARG A 127 12.74 -9.44 -21.64
N LEU A 128 11.63 -9.20 -20.94
CA LEU A 128 10.36 -9.84 -21.24
C LEU A 128 9.85 -9.38 -22.60
N MET A 129 9.68 -10.35 -23.51
CA MET A 129 9.15 -10.09 -24.83
C MET A 129 7.69 -10.53 -24.91
N PRO A 130 6.79 -9.71 -25.49
CA PRO A 130 5.42 -10.13 -25.71
C PRO A 130 5.40 -11.34 -26.66
N GLN A 131 4.62 -12.35 -26.30
CA GLN A 131 4.44 -13.54 -27.14
C GLN A 131 3.61 -13.15 -28.38
N PRO A 132 4.09 -13.43 -29.60
CA PRO A 132 3.30 -13.16 -30.80
C PRO A 132 2.04 -14.04 -30.82
N GLY A 133 0.91 -13.47 -31.23
CA GLY A 133 -0.35 -14.19 -31.41
C GLY A 133 -1.28 -14.24 -30.18
N THR A 134 -0.94 -13.61 -29.06
CA THR A 134 -1.85 -13.48 -27.91
C THR A 134 -2.71 -12.22 -27.99
N SER A 135 -3.99 -12.31 -27.61
CA SER A 135 -4.89 -11.16 -27.48
C SER A 135 -4.37 -10.18 -26.40
N ALA A 136 -4.90 -8.95 -26.36
CA ALA A 136 -4.51 -7.96 -25.35
C ALA A 136 -4.78 -8.46 -23.92
N ASP A 137 -5.87 -9.20 -23.71
CA ASP A 137 -6.31 -9.69 -22.39
C ASP A 137 -5.53 -10.95 -21.93
N GLU A 138 -5.01 -11.73 -22.89
CA GLU A 138 -4.22 -12.93 -22.63
C GLU A 138 -2.72 -12.73 -22.90
N ARG A 139 -2.25 -11.48 -22.92
CA ARG A 139 -0.88 -11.17 -23.34
C ARG A 139 0.14 -11.83 -22.42
N ARG A 140 0.83 -12.84 -22.95
CA ARG A 140 1.92 -13.56 -22.28
C ARG A 140 3.26 -12.93 -22.64
N PHE A 141 4.17 -12.94 -21.70
CA PHE A 141 5.55 -12.51 -21.89
C PHE A 141 6.49 -13.70 -21.74
N VAL A 142 7.46 -13.78 -22.64
CA VAL A 142 8.48 -14.83 -22.68
C VAL A 142 9.78 -14.30 -22.11
N TYR A 143 10.42 -15.09 -21.26
CA TYR A 143 11.80 -14.87 -20.82
C TYR A 143 12.68 -16.08 -21.09
N SER A 144 13.97 -15.84 -21.34
CA SER A 144 14.99 -16.89 -21.41
C SER A 144 15.75 -16.95 -20.08
N VAL A 145 15.85 -18.14 -19.47
CA VAL A 145 16.61 -18.32 -18.24
C VAL A 145 17.95 -19.00 -18.55
N GLN A 146 19.03 -18.46 -17.99
CA GLN A 146 20.36 -19.10 -18.06
C GLN A 146 20.52 -20.21 -17.01
N SER A 147 19.82 -20.08 -15.87
CA SER A 147 19.82 -21.05 -14.77
C SER A 147 18.38 -21.35 -14.33
N ARG A 148 18.02 -22.63 -14.39
CA ARG A 148 16.71 -23.14 -13.92
C ARG A 148 16.49 -22.70 -12.47
N GLY A 149 15.34 -22.06 -12.19
CA GLY A 149 14.96 -21.62 -10.84
C GLY A 149 15.08 -20.12 -10.55
N ALA A 150 16.08 -19.40 -11.08
CA ALA A 150 16.22 -17.95 -10.83
C ALA A 150 15.09 -17.13 -11.50
N GLY A 151 14.66 -17.58 -12.68
CA GLY A 151 13.53 -17.01 -13.40
C GLY A 151 12.21 -17.24 -12.65
N LEU A 152 11.96 -18.49 -12.23
CA LEU A 152 10.77 -18.85 -11.46
C LEU A 152 10.67 -18.12 -10.12
N GLN A 153 11.77 -18.00 -9.37
CA GLN A 153 11.81 -17.21 -8.13
C GLN A 153 11.49 -15.73 -8.37
N SER A 154 12.02 -15.16 -9.45
CA SER A 154 11.71 -13.78 -9.84
C SER A 154 10.24 -13.61 -10.24
N CYS A 155 9.67 -14.57 -10.97
CA CYS A 155 8.25 -14.55 -11.32
C CYS A 155 7.34 -14.75 -10.11
N ALA A 156 7.70 -15.62 -9.17
CA ALA A 156 6.98 -15.77 -7.90
C ALA A 156 7.00 -14.46 -7.10
N ALA A 157 8.13 -13.75 -7.11
CA ALA A 157 8.26 -12.43 -6.50
C ALA A 157 7.39 -11.35 -7.20
N PHE A 158 7.15 -11.48 -8.51
CA PHE A 158 6.21 -10.61 -9.24
C PHE A 158 4.76 -10.91 -8.89
N VAL A 159 4.40 -12.18 -8.75
CA VAL A 159 3.06 -12.61 -8.31
C VAL A 159 2.76 -12.08 -6.91
N ALA A 160 3.69 -12.26 -5.97
CA ALA A 160 3.55 -11.75 -4.61
C ALA A 160 3.38 -10.21 -4.54
N ARG A 161 3.83 -9.49 -5.57
CA ARG A 161 3.72 -8.03 -5.70
C ARG A 161 2.56 -7.58 -6.61
N GLN A 162 1.67 -8.50 -7.01
CA GLN A 162 0.55 -8.20 -7.93
C GLN A 162 1.00 -7.65 -9.30
N MET A 163 2.25 -7.93 -9.70
CA MET A 163 2.82 -7.57 -11.00
C MET A 163 2.60 -8.67 -12.06
N ALA A 164 2.35 -9.89 -11.62
CA ALA A 164 2.11 -11.04 -12.50
C ALA A 164 0.91 -11.84 -11.99
N ILE A 165 0.21 -12.50 -12.91
CA ILE A 165 -0.93 -13.34 -12.61
C ILE A 165 -0.43 -14.74 -12.25
N SER A 166 -1.05 -15.35 -11.24
CA SER A 166 -0.87 -16.75 -10.89
C SER A 166 -2.22 -17.35 -10.55
N ASP A 167 -2.84 -18.00 -11.52
CA ASP A 167 -4.00 -18.88 -11.34
C ASP A 167 -3.63 -20.30 -11.82
N ASP A 168 -4.54 -21.26 -11.63
CA ASP A 168 -4.33 -22.68 -11.97
C ASP A 168 -3.88 -22.88 -13.44
N TYR A 169 -4.22 -21.95 -14.33
CA TYR A 169 -3.90 -22.00 -15.76
C TYR A 169 -2.77 -21.05 -16.20
N HIS A 170 -2.46 -20.01 -15.41
CA HIS A 170 -1.58 -18.89 -15.78
C HIS A 170 -0.41 -18.68 -14.83
N HIS A 171 -0.11 -19.63 -13.96
CA HIS A 171 1.08 -19.60 -13.14
C HIS A 171 2.36 -19.45 -14.00
N PRO A 172 3.35 -18.67 -13.53
CA PRO A 172 4.63 -18.62 -14.20
C PRO A 172 5.24 -20.02 -14.28
N HIS A 173 5.57 -20.46 -15.48
CA HIS A 173 6.10 -21.80 -15.71
C HIS A 173 7.27 -21.76 -16.68
N GLU A 174 8.15 -22.76 -16.57
CA GLU A 174 9.37 -22.90 -17.35
C GLU A 174 9.29 -24.18 -18.19
N GLN A 175 9.44 -24.05 -19.51
CA GLN A 175 9.57 -25.16 -20.46
C GLN A 175 10.94 -25.09 -21.13
N GLY A 176 11.86 -25.96 -20.71
CA GLY A 176 13.24 -25.96 -21.20
C GLY A 176 14.00 -24.70 -20.77
N GLN A 177 14.56 -23.95 -21.71
CA GLN A 177 15.26 -22.67 -21.43
C GLN A 177 14.35 -21.44 -21.52
N ARG A 178 13.04 -21.63 -21.74
CA ARG A 178 12.06 -20.55 -21.89
C ARG A 178 11.04 -20.61 -20.77
N GLY A 179 10.77 -19.47 -20.15
CA GLY A 179 9.67 -19.32 -19.21
C GLY A 179 8.62 -18.36 -19.73
N TYR A 180 7.39 -18.53 -19.25
CA TYR A 180 6.24 -17.70 -19.58
C TYR A 180 5.71 -17.05 -18.31
N VAL A 181 5.32 -15.79 -18.42
CA VAL A 181 4.67 -15.04 -17.34
C VAL A 181 3.63 -14.11 -17.95
N ARG A 182 2.46 -14.01 -17.32
CA ARG A 182 1.42 -13.04 -17.69
C ARG A 182 1.50 -11.88 -16.70
N LEU A 183 1.75 -10.67 -17.20
CA LEU A 183 1.83 -9.47 -16.37
C LEU A 183 0.44 -8.89 -16.14
N THR A 184 0.23 -8.29 -14.97
CA THR A 184 -0.91 -7.41 -14.74
C THR A 184 -0.68 -6.07 -15.45
N PRO A 185 -1.70 -5.19 -15.59
CA PRO A 185 -1.50 -3.84 -16.11
C PRO A 185 -0.40 -3.06 -15.36
N LEU A 186 -0.34 -3.20 -14.03
CA LEU A 186 0.72 -2.64 -13.19
C LEU A 186 2.11 -3.22 -13.57
N GLY A 187 2.21 -4.53 -13.74
CA GLY A 187 3.44 -5.19 -14.13
C GLY A 187 3.96 -4.73 -15.49
N ASP A 188 3.09 -4.56 -16.50
CA ASP A 188 3.49 -4.06 -17.82
C ASP A 188 3.89 -2.58 -17.80
N LEU A 189 3.24 -1.75 -16.98
CA LEU A 189 3.65 -0.35 -16.77
C LEU A 189 5.06 -0.27 -16.19
N ILE A 190 5.35 -1.02 -15.13
CA ILE A 190 6.68 -1.06 -14.51
C ILE A 190 7.72 -1.60 -15.50
N ARG A 191 7.37 -2.64 -16.27
CA ARG A 191 8.25 -3.20 -17.30
C ARG A 191 8.63 -2.14 -18.34
N LYS A 192 7.65 -1.41 -18.89
CA LYS A 192 7.88 -0.35 -19.87
C LYS A 192 8.82 0.72 -19.32
N ARG A 193 8.61 1.16 -18.08
CA ARG A 193 9.46 2.15 -17.43
C ARG A 193 10.91 1.67 -17.27
N ILE A 194 11.10 0.44 -16.81
CA ILE A 194 12.44 -0.17 -16.69
C ILE A 194 13.13 -0.26 -18.06
N SER A 195 12.39 -0.64 -19.10
CA SER A 195 12.93 -0.70 -20.46
C SER A 195 13.35 0.68 -20.98
N GLU A 196 12.57 1.73 -20.70
CA GLU A 196 12.90 3.13 -21.06
C GLU A 196 14.16 3.62 -20.33
N ASP A 197 14.28 3.34 -19.03
CA ASP A 197 15.44 3.74 -18.23
C ASP A 197 16.72 3.03 -18.71
N ALA A 198 16.64 1.72 -19.01
CA ALA A 198 17.76 0.96 -19.56
C ALA A 198 18.23 1.47 -20.94
N SER A 199 17.30 1.97 -21.78
CA SER A 199 17.65 2.61 -23.04
C SER A 199 18.34 3.96 -22.87
N ARG A 200 18.04 4.70 -21.79
CA ARG A 200 18.69 6.00 -21.48
C ARG A 200 20.09 5.84 -20.90
N GLU A 201 20.36 4.79 -20.13
CA GLU A 201 21.70 4.50 -19.57
C GLU A 201 22.69 3.96 -20.62
N SER A 202 22.21 3.55 -21.80
CA SER A 202 23.02 2.98 -22.88
C SER A 202 23.45 4.01 -23.95
N MET A 203 23.11 5.28 -23.76
CA MET A 203 23.39 6.41 -24.66
C MET A 203 24.35 7.39 -23.98
#